data_AF-X1IRY0-F1
#
_entry.id   AF-X1IRY0-F1
#
_cell.length_a   1.000
_cell.length_b   1.000
_cell.length_c   1.000
_cell.angle_alpha   90.00
_cell.angle_beta   90.00
_cell.angle_gamma   90.00
#
_symmetry.space_group_name_H-M   'P 1'
#
loop_
_entity.id
_entity.type
_entity.pdbx_description
1 polymer ?
#
loop_
_entity_poly.entity_id
_entity_poly.type
_entity_poly.pdbx_seq_one_letter_code
_entity_poly.pdbx_strand_id
1 'polypeptide(L)'
;ILKKGKNILKVNIKSPVKEPRTLERTYGKIGSTHEESARPYIRKAQYSYGWDWGARVVTSGIWRSVYIESYKKARLTGCTAYLEKVCDKEGKIRISGYVASTIDLDDLQSYRVELRVNDKTLSKLPIEYGPIGIQFNGTFTLKDIRLWFPNGLGEQYLYKFKFILKYKDIEIYKEKKKIGLRTVELIRKQDIEGESFIFAVNGKRVFAKGANWIPADNILTWIKSEDYEKLLYMAREANMNMLRIWGGGIYED
;
A
#
# COMPACT_ATOMS: atom_id res chain seq x y z
N ILE A 1 27.55 -7.48 8.31
CA ILE A 1 27.34 -8.68 9.17
C ILE A 1 27.38 -10.00 8.41
N LEU A 2 27.01 -10.04 7.12
CA LEU A 2 27.11 -11.25 6.31
C LEU A 2 28.58 -11.68 6.13
N LYS A 3 28.81 -12.99 6.05
CA LYS A 3 30.12 -13.61 5.79
C LYS A 3 30.07 -14.44 4.51
N LYS A 4 31.22 -14.57 3.83
CA LYS A 4 31.37 -15.56 2.75
C LYS A 4 31.14 -16.96 3.34
N GLY A 5 30.27 -17.74 2.71
CA GLY A 5 29.91 -19.08 3.18
C GLY A 5 28.67 -19.09 4.08
N LYS A 6 28.70 -19.94 5.12
CA LYS A 6 27.53 -20.19 5.98
C LYS A 6 27.16 -18.96 6.82
N ASN A 7 25.89 -18.59 6.77
CA ASN A 7 25.29 -17.57 7.64
C ASN A 7 24.14 -18.21 8.43
N ILE A 8 23.88 -17.72 9.64
CA ILE A 8 22.80 -18.20 10.51
C ILE A 8 21.91 -17.01 10.85
N LEU A 9 20.61 -17.13 10.56
CA LEU A 9 19.58 -16.18 11.00
C LEU A 9 18.80 -16.82 12.14
N LYS A 10 18.75 -16.15 13.30
CA LYS A 10 17.97 -16.57 14.47
C LYS A 10 16.94 -15.50 14.80
N VAL A 11 15.68 -15.90 14.94
CA VAL A 11 14.57 -15.01 15.31
C VAL A 11 13.92 -15.55 16.57
N ASN A 12 13.97 -14.77 17.66
CA ASN A 12 13.29 -15.09 18.91
C ASN A 12 12.01 -14.26 18.98
N ILE A 13 10.84 -14.90 18.92
CA ILE A 13 9.55 -14.22 19.00
C ILE A 13 9.03 -14.31 20.43
N LYS A 14 8.84 -13.15 21.06
CA LYS A 14 8.31 -13.07 22.43
C LYS A 14 6.80 -13.31 22.45
N SER A 15 6.28 -13.71 23.62
CA SER A 15 4.87 -14.02 23.77
C SER A 15 4.00 -12.77 23.59
N PRO A 16 3.04 -12.77 22.63
CA PRO A 16 2.11 -11.66 22.41
C PRO A 16 1.02 -11.57 23.49
N VAL A 17 1.11 -12.38 24.55
CA VAL A 17 0.22 -12.33 25.72
C VAL A 17 0.99 -11.81 26.93
N LYS A 18 2.19 -12.35 27.19
CA LYS A 18 3.00 -11.93 28.36
C LYS A 18 3.48 -10.49 28.23
N GLU A 19 4.02 -10.09 27.08
CA GLU A 19 4.57 -8.74 26.89
C GLU A 19 3.53 -7.62 27.09
N PRO A 20 2.36 -7.62 26.41
CA PRO A 20 1.36 -6.58 26.62
C PRO A 20 0.81 -6.56 28.05
N ARG A 21 0.62 -7.73 28.69
CA ARG A 21 0.16 -7.78 30.10
C ARG A 21 1.17 -7.19 31.07
N THR A 22 2.47 -7.36 30.81
CA THR A 22 3.51 -6.69 31.59
C THR A 22 3.40 -5.17 31.44
N LEU A 23 3.22 -4.68 30.20
CA LEU A 23 3.02 -3.24 29.95
C LEU A 23 1.77 -2.72 30.64
N GLU A 24 0.65 -3.44 30.58
CA GLU A 24 -0.58 -3.07 31.28
C GLU A 24 -0.41 -3.02 32.80
N ARG A 25 0.34 -3.96 33.39
CA ARG A 25 0.66 -3.92 34.83
C ARG A 25 1.49 -2.69 35.20
N THR A 26 2.38 -2.25 34.32
CA THR A 26 3.27 -1.10 34.55
C THR A 26 2.56 0.24 34.33
N TYR A 27 1.76 0.35 33.27
CA TYR A 27 1.20 1.62 32.80
C TYR A 27 -0.32 1.76 33.01
N GLY A 28 -0.99 0.71 33.50
CA GLY A 28 -2.43 0.69 33.75
C GLY A 28 -3.26 0.20 32.56
N LYS A 29 -4.58 0.10 32.72
CA LYS A 29 -5.49 -0.38 31.67
C LYS A 29 -5.82 0.73 30.66
N ILE A 30 -5.69 0.45 29.36
CA ILE A 30 -6.04 1.41 28.29
C ILE A 30 -7.38 1.01 27.67
N GLY A 31 -8.46 1.70 28.02
CA GLY A 31 -9.70 1.85 27.23
C GLY A 31 -10.36 0.61 26.62
N SER A 32 -9.97 -0.60 27.03
CA SER A 32 -10.40 -1.86 26.40
C SER A 32 -11.47 -2.54 27.23
N THR A 33 -12.64 -2.74 26.63
CA THR A 33 -13.73 -3.57 27.16
C THR A 33 -13.60 -5.04 26.77
N HIS A 34 -12.55 -5.38 26.01
CA HIS A 34 -12.28 -6.74 25.54
C HIS A 34 -11.69 -7.61 26.66
N GLU A 35 -11.91 -8.93 26.62
CA GLU A 35 -11.40 -9.89 27.62
C GLU A 35 -9.87 -9.81 27.77
N GLU A 36 -9.15 -9.77 26.65
CA GLU A 36 -7.75 -9.37 26.66
C GLU A 36 -7.64 -7.84 26.67
N SER A 37 -7.62 -7.25 27.87
CA SER A 37 -7.50 -5.79 28.06
C SER A 37 -6.17 -5.24 27.57
N ALA A 38 -5.11 -6.04 27.63
CA ALA A 38 -3.76 -5.61 27.32
C ALA A 38 -3.45 -5.53 25.80
N ARG A 39 -4.33 -6.04 24.92
CA ARG A 39 -4.12 -6.05 23.46
C ARG A 39 -3.76 -4.68 22.81
N PRO A 40 -4.21 -3.51 23.31
CA PRO A 40 -3.84 -2.22 22.73
C PRO A 40 -2.37 -1.85 22.89
N TYR A 41 -1.65 -2.47 23.84
CA TYR A 41 -0.25 -2.18 24.10
C TYR A 41 0.70 -2.61 22.98
N ILE A 42 0.27 -3.50 22.08
CA ILE A 42 1.11 -3.97 20.97
C ILE A 42 0.40 -3.86 19.63
N ARG A 43 1.18 -3.58 18.58
CA ARG A 43 0.72 -3.53 17.19
C ARG A 43 0.65 -4.94 16.60
N LYS A 44 -0.43 -5.65 16.92
CA LYS A 44 -0.80 -6.97 16.38
C LYS A 44 -2.25 -6.93 15.88
N ALA A 45 -2.61 -7.83 14.96
CA ALA A 45 -3.99 -7.97 14.50
C ALA A 45 -4.93 -8.21 15.69
N GLN A 46 -5.89 -7.31 15.91
CA GLN A 46 -6.66 -7.27 17.15
C GLN A 46 -7.62 -8.46 17.27
N TYR A 47 -8.17 -8.93 16.14
CA TYR A 47 -9.04 -10.11 16.10
C TYR A 47 -8.37 -11.39 16.59
N SER A 48 -7.03 -11.49 16.53
CA SER A 48 -6.30 -12.69 16.99
C SER A 48 -6.42 -12.93 18.50
N TYR A 49 -6.85 -11.93 19.26
CA TYR A 49 -7.17 -12.07 20.68
C TYR A 49 -8.59 -12.59 20.96
N GLY A 50 -9.35 -12.93 19.90
CA GLY A 50 -10.77 -13.20 19.94
C GLY A 50 -11.56 -12.00 19.42
N TRP A 51 -12.74 -12.27 18.88
CA TRP A 51 -13.73 -11.27 18.51
C TRP A 51 -15.13 -11.89 18.56
N ASP A 52 -16.20 -11.10 18.48
CA ASP A 52 -17.59 -11.61 18.51
C ASP A 52 -17.93 -12.61 17.38
N TRP A 53 -17.11 -12.66 16.32
CA TRP A 53 -17.20 -13.60 15.20
C TRP A 53 -15.98 -14.53 15.03
N GLY A 54 -14.98 -14.44 15.92
CA GLY A 54 -13.67 -15.07 15.71
C GLY A 54 -13.08 -15.71 16.95
N ALA A 55 -12.46 -16.88 16.79
CA ALA A 55 -11.80 -17.57 17.88
C ALA A 55 -10.55 -16.82 18.37
N ARG A 56 -10.21 -17.00 19.64
CA ARG A 56 -8.96 -16.50 20.21
C ARG A 56 -7.79 -17.37 19.77
N VAL A 57 -7.11 -16.97 18.69
CA VAL A 57 -5.91 -17.63 18.17
C VAL A 57 -4.73 -16.66 18.17
N VAL A 58 -4.06 -16.52 19.33
CA VAL A 58 -2.98 -15.55 19.53
C VAL A 58 -1.65 -16.05 18.97
N THR A 59 -1.63 -16.33 17.67
CA THR A 59 -0.48 -16.93 16.96
C THR A 59 0.73 -15.98 16.90
N SER A 60 1.90 -16.57 16.69
CA SER A 60 3.18 -15.89 16.55
C SER A 60 4.02 -16.60 15.49
N GLY A 61 4.67 -15.82 14.61
CA GLY A 61 5.46 -16.39 13.54
C GLY A 61 5.94 -15.34 12.56
N ILE A 62 6.82 -15.77 11.66
CA ILE A 62 7.22 -15.02 10.48
C ILE A 62 6.09 -15.19 9.46
N TRP A 63 5.12 -14.29 9.50
CA TRP A 63 3.86 -14.42 8.76
C TRP A 63 3.92 -13.93 7.30
N ARG A 64 5.03 -13.30 6.91
CA ARG A 64 5.32 -12.84 5.54
C ARG A 64 6.73 -13.25 5.14
N SER A 65 7.02 -13.16 3.84
CA SER A 65 8.30 -13.59 3.26
C SER A 65 9.52 -12.90 3.88
N VAL A 66 10.61 -13.66 4.01
CA VAL A 66 11.94 -13.17 4.40
C VAL A 66 12.85 -13.26 3.19
N TYR A 67 13.56 -12.17 2.88
CA TYR A 67 14.44 -12.11 1.73
C TYR A 67 15.73 -11.34 2.06
N ILE A 68 16.81 -11.69 1.38
CA ILE A 68 18.03 -10.89 1.32
C ILE A 68 18.02 -10.19 -0.05
N GLU A 69 17.83 -8.88 -0.04
CA GLU A 69 17.90 -8.07 -1.26
C GLU A 69 19.33 -7.53 -1.42
N SER A 70 19.92 -7.72 -2.60
CA SER A 70 21.18 -7.10 -2.98
C SER A 70 20.97 -6.22 -4.21
N TYR A 71 21.54 -5.02 -4.18
CA TYR A 71 21.51 -4.06 -5.27
C TYR A 71 22.85 -3.35 -5.36
N LYS A 72 23.19 -2.85 -6.55
CA LYS A 72 24.55 -2.37 -6.84
C LYS A 72 24.93 -1.09 -6.08
N LYS A 73 24.07 -0.09 -6.09
CA LYS A 73 24.35 1.26 -5.55
C LYS A 73 23.18 1.80 -4.75
N ALA A 74 22.01 1.79 -5.37
CA ALA A 74 20.78 2.32 -4.81
C ALA A 74 19.58 1.55 -5.36
N ARG A 75 18.45 1.66 -4.67
CA ARG A 75 17.18 1.09 -5.11
C ARG A 75 16.06 2.10 -4.98
N LEU A 76 14.99 1.88 -5.73
CA LEU A 76 13.76 2.67 -5.64
C LEU A 76 12.85 2.10 -4.55
N THR A 77 12.13 2.99 -3.86
CA THR A 77 11.07 2.62 -2.92
C THR A 77 9.90 3.58 -3.05
N GLY A 78 8.68 3.10 -2.79
CA GLY A 78 7.49 3.96 -2.77
C GLY A 78 7.16 4.63 -4.11
N CYS A 79 7.61 4.09 -5.25
CA CYS A 79 7.28 4.65 -6.56
C CYS A 79 5.78 4.60 -6.82
N THR A 80 5.20 5.76 -7.12
CA THR A 80 3.78 5.91 -7.38
C THR A 80 3.51 6.98 -8.45
N ALA A 81 2.31 6.90 -9.01
CA ALA A 81 1.77 7.90 -9.90
C ALA A 81 0.29 8.10 -9.55
N TYR A 82 -0.18 9.34 -9.56
CA TYR A 82 -1.60 9.63 -9.39
C TYR A 82 -2.04 10.78 -10.28
N LEU A 83 -3.32 10.76 -10.62
CA LEU A 83 -3.96 11.73 -11.47
C LEU A 83 -4.33 12.95 -10.63
N GLU A 84 -3.76 14.11 -10.95
CA GLU A 84 -4.09 15.36 -10.25
C GLU A 84 -5.36 15.99 -10.82
N LYS A 85 -5.42 16.07 -12.15
CA LYS A 85 -6.51 16.72 -12.87
C LYS A 85 -6.66 16.09 -14.25
N VAL A 86 -7.90 16.08 -14.73
CA VAL A 86 -8.24 15.78 -16.12
C VAL A 86 -8.91 17.01 -16.72
N CYS A 87 -8.51 17.38 -17.93
CA CYS A 87 -9.21 18.33 -18.78
C CYS A 87 -9.41 17.67 -20.13
N ASP A 88 -10.66 17.51 -20.55
CA ASP A 88 -11.03 16.75 -21.75
C ASP A 88 -10.46 15.33 -21.76
N LYS A 89 -9.44 15.10 -22.59
CA LYS A 89 -8.71 13.83 -22.72
C LYS A 89 -7.26 13.91 -22.24
N GLU A 90 -6.85 15.03 -21.67
CA GLU A 90 -5.50 15.23 -21.13
C GLU A 90 -5.50 15.09 -19.61
N GLY A 91 -4.66 14.19 -19.10
CA GLY A 91 -4.48 13.95 -17.67
C GLY A 91 -3.13 14.47 -17.19
N LYS A 92 -3.15 15.38 -16.20
CA LYS A 92 -1.95 15.82 -15.48
C LYS A 92 -1.64 14.80 -14.38
N ILE A 93 -0.51 14.13 -14.49
CA ILE A 93 -0.11 13.04 -13.60
C ILE A 93 1.09 13.48 -12.78
N ARG A 94 0.95 13.38 -11.46
CA ARG A 94 2.08 13.52 -10.55
C ARG A 94 2.70 12.15 -10.30
N ILE A 95 4.01 12.14 -10.24
CA ILE A 95 4.82 10.99 -9.87
C ILE A 95 5.72 11.36 -8.71
N SER A 96 5.97 10.36 -7.87
CA SER A 96 6.90 10.49 -6.76
C SER A 96 7.44 9.12 -6.38
N GLY A 97 8.60 9.13 -5.75
CA GLY A 97 9.17 7.98 -5.08
C GLY A 97 10.45 8.37 -4.37
N TYR A 98 11.01 7.39 -3.68
CA TYR A 98 12.21 7.54 -2.87
C TYR A 98 13.33 6.66 -3.41
N VAL A 99 14.56 7.03 -3.07
CA VAL A 99 15.76 6.28 -3.40
C VAL A 99 16.41 5.87 -2.08
N ALA A 100 16.34 4.57 -1.77
CA ALA A 100 17.06 4.01 -0.64
C ALA A 100 18.50 3.70 -1.05
N SER A 101 19.47 4.33 -0.39
CA SER A 101 20.87 4.21 -0.81
C SER A 101 21.89 4.55 0.27
N THR A 102 23.15 4.28 -0.06
CA THR A 102 24.35 4.90 0.52
C THR A 102 25.02 5.83 -0.52
N ILE A 103 24.22 6.63 -1.24
CA ILE A 103 24.71 7.59 -2.23
C ILE A 103 25.47 8.71 -1.52
N ASP A 104 26.63 9.06 -2.06
CA ASP A 104 27.31 10.32 -1.76
C ASP A 104 26.46 11.48 -2.29
N LEU A 105 26.08 12.41 -1.41
CA LEU A 105 25.21 13.53 -1.76
C LEU A 105 25.83 14.43 -2.84
N ASP A 106 27.17 14.44 -2.93
CA ASP A 106 27.90 15.20 -3.94
C ASP A 106 27.80 14.56 -5.35
N ASP A 107 27.38 13.29 -5.46
CA ASP A 107 27.25 12.54 -6.73
C ASP A 107 25.78 12.40 -7.19
N LEU A 108 24.83 13.13 -6.59
CA LEU A 108 23.40 13.03 -6.94
C LEU A 108 23.11 13.30 -8.42
N GLN A 109 23.85 14.22 -9.04
CA GLN A 109 23.67 14.59 -10.46
C GLN A 109 23.97 13.44 -11.42
N SER A 110 24.75 12.44 -11.00
CA SER A 110 25.01 11.23 -11.78
C SER A 110 23.82 10.27 -11.82
N TYR A 111 22.79 10.50 -11.01
CA TYR A 111 21.61 9.65 -10.92
C TYR A 111 20.38 10.31 -11.55
N ARG A 112 19.53 9.48 -12.16
CA ARG A 112 18.21 9.91 -12.65
C ARG A 112 17.23 8.76 -12.68
N VAL A 113 15.94 9.08 -12.63
CA VAL A 113 14.86 8.13 -12.82
C VAL A 113 14.28 8.31 -14.21
N GLU A 114 14.39 7.28 -15.05
CA GLU A 114 13.68 7.21 -16.33
C GLU A 114 12.30 6.58 -16.11
N LEU A 115 11.26 7.29 -16.54
CA LEU A 115 9.88 6.83 -16.48
C LEU A 115 9.43 6.29 -17.84
N ARG A 116 8.90 5.06 -17.84
CA ARG A 116 8.15 4.51 -18.98
C ARG A 116 6.73 4.17 -18.59
N VAL A 117 5.80 4.46 -19.49
CA VAL A 117 4.37 4.11 -19.36
C VAL A 117 3.96 3.35 -20.61
N ASN A 118 3.43 2.14 -20.44
CA ASN A 118 3.10 1.24 -21.55
C ASN A 118 4.25 1.11 -22.56
N ASP A 119 5.46 0.94 -22.01
CA ASP A 119 6.73 0.79 -22.74
C ASP A 119 7.21 2.01 -23.56
N LYS A 120 6.48 3.14 -23.51
CA LYS A 120 6.94 4.42 -24.06
C LYS A 120 7.66 5.23 -22.99
N THR A 121 8.86 5.72 -23.31
CA THR A 121 9.62 6.64 -22.45
C THR A 121 8.95 8.00 -22.43
N LEU A 122 8.65 8.52 -21.24
CA LEU A 122 7.96 9.81 -21.08
C LEU A 122 8.86 10.90 -20.51
N SER A 123 9.68 10.57 -19.51
CA SER A 123 10.44 11.59 -18.80
C SER A 123 11.71 11.02 -18.15
N LYS A 124 12.66 11.91 -17.91
CA LYS A 124 13.84 11.69 -17.08
C LYS A 124 13.77 12.68 -15.93
N LEU A 125 13.75 12.17 -14.71
CA LEU A 125 13.61 12.97 -13.50
C LEU A 125 14.94 12.98 -12.76
N PRO A 126 15.41 14.15 -12.31
CA PRO A 126 16.52 14.20 -11.37
C PRO A 126 16.09 13.54 -10.06
N ILE A 127 17.08 13.13 -9.28
CA ILE A 127 16.89 12.83 -7.86
C ILE A 127 17.41 14.01 -7.04
N GLU A 128 16.83 14.21 -5.86
CA GLU A 128 17.17 15.31 -4.97
C GLU A 128 17.12 14.85 -3.52
N TYR A 129 17.77 15.59 -2.62
CA TYR A 129 17.64 15.36 -1.18
C TYR A 129 16.43 16.12 -0.64
N GLY A 130 15.43 15.40 -0.13
CA GLY A 130 14.22 15.95 0.46
C GLY A 130 14.12 15.72 1.97
N PRO A 131 13.00 16.11 2.59
CA PRO A 131 12.81 16.05 4.05
C PRO A 131 12.92 14.64 4.66
N ILE A 132 12.67 13.61 3.87
CA ILE A 132 12.62 12.21 4.29
C ILE A 132 13.71 11.38 3.57
N GLY A 133 14.75 12.05 3.08
CA GLY A 133 15.86 11.46 2.34
C GLY A 133 15.80 11.70 0.83
N ILE A 134 16.54 10.90 0.07
CA ILE A 134 16.65 11.07 -1.38
C ILE A 134 15.34 10.67 -2.05
N GLN A 135 14.84 11.54 -2.92
CA GLN A 135 13.55 11.40 -3.59
C GLN A 135 13.63 11.82 -5.05
N PHE A 136 12.59 11.50 -5.80
CA PHE A 136 12.30 12.10 -7.09
C PHE A 136 10.82 12.44 -7.13
N ASN A 137 10.51 13.53 -7.83
CA ASN A 137 9.15 13.94 -8.11
C ASN A 137 9.09 14.54 -9.50
N GLY A 138 7.89 14.59 -10.06
CA GLY A 138 7.69 15.16 -11.37
C GLY A 138 6.23 15.21 -11.75
N THR A 139 5.97 15.90 -12.86
CA THR A 139 4.65 15.97 -13.45
C THR A 139 4.77 15.82 -14.96
N PHE A 140 3.82 15.13 -15.56
CA PHE A 140 3.71 15.04 -17.02
C PHE A 140 2.24 14.96 -17.42
N THR A 141 2.00 15.21 -18.71
CA THR A 141 0.66 15.13 -19.30
C THR A 141 0.56 13.88 -20.16
N LEU A 142 -0.50 13.09 -19.99
CA LEU A 142 -0.90 12.06 -20.95
C LEU A 142 -2.08 12.56 -21.76
N LYS A 143 -1.97 12.45 -23.08
CA LYS A 143 -3.09 12.62 -24.01
C LYS A 143 -3.87 11.31 -24.13
N ASP A 144 -5.14 11.41 -24.50
CA ASP A 144 -6.07 10.29 -24.64
C ASP A 144 -6.05 9.36 -23.42
N ILE A 145 -6.12 9.96 -22.23
CA ILE A 145 -6.07 9.22 -20.97
C ILE A 145 -7.28 8.29 -20.82
N ARG A 146 -7.02 7.04 -20.41
CA ARG A 146 -8.02 6.04 -20.06
C ARG A 146 -8.12 5.97 -18.55
N LEU A 147 -9.26 6.34 -18.01
CA LEU A 147 -9.48 6.36 -16.57
C LEU A 147 -9.84 4.97 -16.05
N TRP A 148 -9.44 4.71 -14.81
CA TRP A 148 -9.91 3.55 -14.06
C TRP A 148 -11.24 3.88 -13.37
N PHE A 149 -12.22 2.98 -13.47
CA PHE A 149 -13.52 3.10 -12.80
C PHE A 149 -13.81 1.91 -11.88
N PRO A 150 -14.59 2.11 -10.79
CA PRO A 150 -15.08 1.01 -9.97
C PRO A 150 -15.96 0.03 -10.75
N ASN A 151 -16.18 -1.15 -10.17
CA ASN A 151 -17.03 -2.19 -10.76
C ASN A 151 -18.42 -1.63 -11.17
N GLY A 152 -18.85 -1.94 -12.39
CA GLY A 152 -20.12 -1.47 -12.96
C GLY A 152 -20.17 -0.01 -13.42
N LEU A 153 -19.07 0.76 -13.31
CA LEU A 153 -19.05 2.19 -13.67
C LEU A 153 -18.15 2.55 -14.86
N GLY A 154 -17.51 1.56 -15.48
CA GLY A 154 -16.64 1.74 -16.62
C GLY A 154 -15.52 0.71 -16.67
N GLU A 155 -14.47 1.01 -17.42
CA GLU A 155 -13.29 0.15 -17.55
C GLU A 155 -12.35 0.28 -16.33
N GLN A 156 -11.77 -0.84 -15.89
CA GLN A 156 -10.73 -0.88 -14.86
C GLN A 156 -9.32 -0.76 -15.50
N TYR A 157 -9.08 0.25 -16.34
CA TYR A 157 -7.82 0.34 -17.09
C TYR A 157 -6.61 0.56 -16.15
N LEU A 158 -5.56 -0.24 -16.34
CA LEU A 158 -4.32 -0.18 -15.56
C LEU A 158 -3.12 0.08 -16.48
N TYR A 159 -2.48 1.23 -16.31
CA TYR A 159 -1.25 1.57 -17.00
C TYR A 159 -0.07 0.79 -16.42
N LYS A 160 0.85 0.37 -17.30
CA LYS A 160 2.12 -0.27 -16.92
C LYS A 160 3.19 0.79 -16.73
N PHE A 161 3.38 1.22 -15.50
CA PHE A 161 4.46 2.12 -15.10
C PHE A 161 5.75 1.34 -14.85
N LYS A 162 6.87 1.83 -15.38
CA LYS A 162 8.22 1.32 -15.11
C LYS A 162 9.10 2.50 -14.72
N PHE A 163 9.60 2.46 -13.49
CA PHE A 163 10.56 3.41 -12.94
C PHE A 163 11.94 2.78 -13.03
N ILE A 164 12.88 3.43 -13.69
CA ILE A 164 14.22 2.88 -13.95
C ILE A 164 15.23 3.85 -13.35
N LEU A 165 15.89 3.44 -12.27
CA LEU A 165 16.97 4.21 -11.67
C LEU A 165 18.26 3.97 -12.47
N LYS A 166 18.86 5.05 -12.95
CA LYS A 166 20.12 5.05 -13.69
C LYS A 166 21.21 5.75 -12.91
N TYR A 167 22.43 5.25 -13.03
CA TYR A 167 23.67 5.89 -12.59
C TYR A 167 24.61 6.02 -13.78
N LYS A 168 25.03 7.24 -14.13
CA LYS A 168 25.83 7.52 -15.34
C LYS A 168 25.26 6.81 -16.56
N ASP A 169 23.93 6.95 -16.72
CA ASP A 169 23.12 6.39 -17.81
C ASP A 169 22.93 4.87 -17.85
N ILE A 170 23.55 4.14 -16.91
CA ILE A 170 23.43 2.69 -16.77
C ILE A 170 22.28 2.36 -15.81
N GLU A 171 21.37 1.45 -16.20
CA GLU A 171 20.32 0.92 -15.32
C GLU A 171 20.95 0.19 -14.12
N ILE A 172 20.61 0.63 -12.91
CA ILE A 172 21.06 0.02 -11.65
C ILE A 172 19.91 -0.62 -10.86
N TYR A 173 18.68 -0.17 -11.09
CA TYR A 173 17.48 -0.72 -10.46
C TYR A 173 16.24 -0.40 -11.29
N LYS A 174 15.20 -1.22 -11.15
CA LYS A 174 13.88 -0.95 -11.76
C LYS A 174 12.74 -1.41 -10.88
N GLU A 175 11.66 -0.66 -10.91
CA GLU A 175 10.39 -1.02 -10.27
C GLU A 175 9.26 -0.94 -11.32
N LYS A 176 8.37 -1.93 -11.31
CA LYS A 176 7.19 -1.97 -12.20
C LYS A 176 5.92 -1.86 -11.35
N LYS A 177 4.97 -1.04 -11.79
CA LYS A 177 3.66 -0.87 -11.15
C LYS A 177 2.55 -0.92 -12.19
N LYS A 178 1.42 -1.50 -11.81
CA LYS A 178 0.14 -1.32 -12.50
C LYS A 178 -0.62 -0.24 -11.76
N ILE A 179 -0.98 0.86 -12.44
CA ILE A 179 -1.62 2.02 -11.80
C ILE A 179 -2.89 2.37 -12.55
N GLY A 180 -4.02 2.39 -11.83
CA GLY A 180 -5.28 2.95 -12.31
C GLY A 180 -5.31 4.44 -12.05
N LEU A 181 -5.35 5.23 -13.12
CA LEU A 181 -5.45 6.70 -13.04
C LEU A 181 -6.92 7.08 -12.85
N ARG A 182 -7.25 7.67 -11.71
CA ARG A 182 -8.58 8.16 -11.35
C ARG A 182 -8.47 9.28 -10.32
N THR A 183 -9.49 10.12 -10.24
CA THR A 183 -9.70 11.01 -9.08
C THR A 183 -10.72 10.37 -8.14
N VAL A 184 -10.52 10.54 -6.83
CA VAL A 184 -11.46 10.12 -5.80
C VAL A 184 -11.63 11.29 -4.83
N GLU A 185 -12.87 11.67 -4.58
CA GLU A 185 -13.24 12.74 -3.67
C GLU A 185 -14.27 12.22 -2.66
N LEU A 186 -14.13 12.64 -1.40
CA LEU A 186 -15.17 12.49 -0.39
C LEU A 186 -15.88 13.83 -0.23
N ILE A 187 -17.10 13.91 -0.75
CA ILE A 187 -17.94 15.11 -0.70
C ILE A 187 -18.63 15.15 0.66
N ARG A 188 -18.24 16.15 1.47
CA ARG A 188 -18.87 16.50 2.75
C ARG A 188 -19.33 17.95 2.71
N LYS A 189 -20.64 18.14 2.59
CA LYS A 189 -21.28 19.46 2.50
C LYS A 189 -22.50 19.45 3.38
N GLN A 190 -22.76 20.59 4.03
CA GLN A 190 -24.01 20.79 4.76
C GLN A 190 -25.17 20.91 3.76
N ASP A 191 -26.29 20.28 4.06
CA ASP A 191 -27.55 20.36 3.34
C ASP A 191 -28.73 20.34 4.32
N ILE A 192 -29.96 20.19 3.82
CA ILE A 192 -31.16 20.24 4.65
C ILE A 192 -31.27 19.03 5.61
N GLU A 193 -30.57 17.93 5.32
CA GLU A 193 -30.64 16.67 6.07
C GLU A 193 -29.45 16.51 7.04
N GLY A 194 -28.41 17.34 6.90
CA GLY A 194 -27.23 17.35 7.77
C GLY A 194 -25.95 17.55 6.96
N GLU A 195 -24.99 16.63 7.10
CA GLU A 195 -23.75 16.64 6.32
C GLU A 195 -23.67 15.43 5.40
N SER A 196 -23.46 15.67 4.10
CA SER A 196 -23.29 14.60 3.12
C SER A 196 -22.05 13.74 3.41
N PHE A 197 -22.09 12.46 3.06
CA PHE A 197 -20.92 11.58 3.02
C PHE A 197 -20.93 10.77 1.72
N ILE A 198 -20.44 11.37 0.63
CA ILE A 198 -20.59 10.82 -0.72
C ILE A 198 -19.22 10.65 -1.37
N PHE A 199 -18.93 9.47 -1.89
CA PHE A 199 -17.76 9.27 -2.75
C PHE A 199 -18.07 9.76 -4.17
N ALA A 200 -17.15 10.48 -4.78
CA ALA A 200 -17.14 10.75 -6.20
C ALA A 200 -15.87 10.20 -6.84
N VAL A 201 -16.01 9.50 -7.97
CA VAL A 201 -14.88 8.94 -8.73
C VAL A 201 -14.93 9.51 -10.14
N ASN A 202 -13.83 10.12 -10.58
CA ASN A 202 -13.76 10.82 -11.87
C ASN A 202 -14.88 11.86 -12.04
N GLY A 203 -15.20 12.60 -10.97
CA GLY A 203 -16.27 13.60 -10.93
C GLY A 203 -17.70 13.05 -10.85
N LYS A 204 -17.89 11.74 -10.91
CA LYS A 204 -19.22 11.10 -10.82
C LYS A 204 -19.50 10.62 -9.39
N ARG A 205 -20.61 11.03 -8.80
CA ARG A 205 -21.07 10.52 -7.49
C ARG A 205 -21.30 9.01 -7.58
N VAL A 206 -20.83 8.26 -6.58
CA VAL A 206 -20.90 6.81 -6.52
C VAL A 206 -21.69 6.41 -5.28
N PHE A 207 -22.79 5.68 -5.50
CA PHE A 207 -23.44 4.96 -4.41
C PHE A 207 -22.62 3.72 -4.07
N ALA A 208 -22.08 3.68 -2.84
CA ALA A 208 -21.24 2.59 -2.37
C ALA A 208 -22.11 1.35 -2.07
N LYS A 209 -21.85 0.26 -2.79
CA LYS A 209 -22.49 -1.05 -2.60
C LYS A 209 -21.39 -2.04 -2.23
N GLY A 210 -21.52 -2.68 -1.08
CA GLY A 210 -20.39 -3.42 -0.55
C GLY A 210 -20.63 -4.16 0.75
N ALA A 211 -19.51 -4.61 1.30
CA ALA A 211 -19.45 -5.31 2.57
C ALA A 211 -18.23 -4.86 3.39
N ASN A 212 -18.21 -5.24 4.66
CA ASN A 212 -17.02 -5.16 5.50
C ASN A 212 -16.19 -6.43 5.29
N TRP A 213 -14.91 -6.24 5.02
CA TRP A 213 -13.96 -7.33 4.83
C TRP A 213 -13.14 -7.51 6.12
N ILE A 214 -13.09 -8.75 6.60
CA ILE A 214 -12.30 -9.21 7.74
C ILE A 214 -11.30 -10.27 7.27
N PRO A 215 -10.23 -10.58 8.04
CA PRO A 215 -9.29 -11.64 7.68
C PRO A 215 -10.01 -12.94 7.33
N ALA A 216 -9.65 -13.53 6.18
CA ALA A 216 -10.31 -14.73 5.67
C ALA A 216 -9.99 -16.00 6.47
N ASP A 217 -9.03 -15.94 7.40
CA ASP A 217 -8.67 -17.03 8.31
C ASP A 217 -8.09 -16.49 9.65
N ASN A 218 -8.15 -17.30 10.70
CA ASN A 218 -7.43 -17.06 11.96
C ASN A 218 -5.91 -17.22 11.82
N ILE A 219 -5.46 -18.04 10.87
CA ILE A 219 -4.06 -18.29 10.56
C ILE A 219 -3.76 -17.74 9.17
N LEU A 220 -3.32 -16.48 9.14
CA LEU A 220 -3.09 -15.71 7.90
C LEU A 220 -2.20 -16.41 6.87
N THR A 221 -1.22 -17.21 7.33
CA THR A 221 -0.29 -17.94 6.44
C THR A 221 -0.92 -19.11 5.70
N TRP A 222 -2.16 -19.49 6.03
CA TRP A 222 -2.88 -20.55 5.32
C TRP A 222 -3.65 -20.05 4.11
N ILE A 223 -3.97 -18.75 4.09
CA ILE A 223 -4.68 -18.11 2.99
C ILE A 223 -3.77 -18.10 1.77
N LYS A 224 -4.31 -18.56 0.63
CA LYS A 224 -3.60 -18.56 -0.65
C LYS A 224 -4.17 -17.47 -1.57
N SER A 225 -3.45 -17.16 -2.64
CA SER A 225 -3.90 -16.18 -3.63
C SER A 225 -5.25 -16.56 -4.25
N GLU A 226 -5.51 -17.86 -4.43
CA GLU A 226 -6.78 -18.35 -4.98
C GLU A 226 -7.98 -18.07 -4.06
N ASP A 227 -7.76 -18.06 -2.73
CA ASP A 227 -8.81 -17.73 -1.76
C ASP A 227 -9.21 -16.25 -1.87
N TYR A 228 -8.23 -15.35 -2.00
CA TYR A 228 -8.47 -13.93 -2.26
C TYR A 228 -9.20 -13.73 -3.60
N GLU A 229 -8.72 -14.37 -4.67
CA GLU A 229 -9.35 -14.26 -6.00
C GLU A 229 -10.80 -14.72 -5.95
N LYS A 230 -11.09 -15.84 -5.30
CA LYS A 230 -12.45 -16.35 -5.14
C LYS A 230 -13.35 -15.35 -4.41
N LEU A 231 -12.92 -14.84 -3.25
CA LEU A 231 -13.72 -13.90 -2.44
C LEU A 231 -13.96 -12.57 -3.18
N LEU A 232 -12.94 -12.03 -3.85
CA LEU A 232 -13.05 -10.81 -4.64
C LEU A 232 -13.93 -11.01 -5.89
N TYR A 233 -13.87 -12.18 -6.52
CA TYR A 233 -14.74 -12.53 -7.63
C TYR A 233 -16.19 -12.62 -7.18
N MET A 234 -16.47 -13.26 -6.04
CA MET A 234 -17.82 -13.29 -5.46
C MET A 234 -18.36 -11.89 -5.17
N ALA A 235 -17.53 -10.99 -4.60
CA ALA A 235 -17.93 -9.60 -4.37
C ALA A 235 -18.23 -8.86 -5.69
N ARG A 236 -17.43 -9.10 -6.73
CA ARG A 236 -17.64 -8.54 -8.07
C ARG A 236 -18.96 -9.01 -8.67
N GLU A 237 -19.24 -10.32 -8.66
CA GLU A 237 -20.47 -10.92 -9.20
C GLU A 237 -21.71 -10.48 -8.42
N ALA A 238 -21.57 -10.21 -7.12
CA ALA A 238 -22.59 -9.55 -6.30
C ALA A 238 -22.75 -8.04 -6.58
N ASN A 239 -22.15 -7.53 -7.67
CA ASN A 239 -22.17 -6.13 -8.11
C ASN A 239 -21.70 -5.12 -7.04
N MET A 240 -20.83 -5.54 -6.12
CA MET A 240 -20.18 -4.65 -5.17
C MET A 240 -19.16 -3.75 -5.88
N ASN A 241 -19.03 -2.52 -5.40
CA ASN A 241 -18.07 -1.53 -5.88
C ASN A 241 -17.15 -0.99 -4.77
N MET A 242 -17.34 -1.44 -3.52
CA MET A 242 -16.54 -1.05 -2.38
C MET A 242 -16.44 -2.18 -1.36
N LEU A 243 -15.27 -2.35 -0.76
CA LEU A 243 -15.06 -3.19 0.42
C LEU A 243 -14.38 -2.34 1.49
N ARG A 244 -14.89 -2.39 2.73
CA ARG A 244 -14.23 -1.75 3.88
C ARG A 244 -13.33 -2.78 4.56
N ILE A 245 -12.02 -2.60 4.46
CA ILE A 245 -11.06 -3.38 5.26
C ILE A 245 -11.21 -2.96 6.73
N TRP A 246 -11.76 -3.85 7.55
CA TRP A 246 -12.11 -3.53 8.94
C TRP A 246 -10.87 -3.45 9.85
N GLY A 247 -10.86 -2.45 10.73
CA GLY A 247 -9.65 -1.98 11.42
C GLY A 247 -9.06 -2.88 12.51
N GLY A 248 -9.71 -3.98 12.91
CA GLY A 248 -9.10 -4.95 13.83
C GLY A 248 -8.46 -6.16 13.15
N GLY A 249 -8.49 -6.21 11.81
CA GLY A 249 -7.80 -7.19 10.99
C GLY A 249 -6.34 -6.81 10.72
N ILE A 250 -5.94 -6.90 9.46
CA ILE A 250 -4.60 -6.54 8.97
C ILE A 250 -4.69 -5.53 7.81
N TYR A 251 -3.54 -5.01 7.41
CA TYR A 251 -3.39 -4.47 6.06
C TYR A 251 -3.13 -5.65 5.12
N GLU A 252 -4.02 -5.84 4.16
CA GLU A 252 -4.00 -6.96 3.22
C GLU A 252 -2.72 -7.04 2.38
N ASP A 253 -2.51 -8.23 1.80
CA ASP A 253 -1.39 -8.54 0.90
C ASP A 253 -1.54 -7.93 -0.50
#